data_AF-A0A915NSL7-F1
#
_entry.id   AF-A0A915NSL7-F1
#
_cell.length_a   1.000
_cell.length_b   1.000
_cell.length_c   1.000
_cell.angle_alpha   90.00
_cell.angle_beta   90.00
_cell.angle_gamma   90.00
#
_symmetry.space_group_name_H-M   'P 1'
#
loop_
_entity.id
_entity.type
_entity.pdbx_description
1 polymer ?
#
loop_
_entity_poly.entity_id
_entity_poly.type
_entity_poly.pdbx_seq_one_letter_code
_entity_poly.pdbx_strand_id
1 'polypeptide(L)'
;LIYPILPSFAKPAWNHPAGPKTVFFWSPTIKWVLVGAGISDLTRPASKLSINQNASLAATGAVWTRYCFVIVPKNYYLASVNFFVFCTGMVQILRIGHYRYIIQPKLEENDELKKISN
;
A
#
# COMPACT_ATOMS: atom_id res chain seq x y z
N LEU A 1 40.06 -9.13 -6.36
CA LEU A 1 39.49 -8.10 -5.48
C LEU A 1 39.39 -6.80 -6.27
N ILE A 2 38.29 -6.57 -6.98
CA ILE A 2 38.05 -5.35 -7.76
C ILE A 2 37.17 -4.45 -6.89
N TYR A 3 37.72 -3.38 -6.34
CA TYR A 3 36.95 -2.33 -5.66
C TYR A 3 36.78 -1.16 -6.63
N PRO A 4 35.54 -0.76 -7.01
CA PRO A 4 35.35 0.52 -7.65
C PRO A 4 35.61 1.63 -6.62
N ILE A 5 36.25 2.70 -7.06
CA ILE A 5 36.56 3.90 -6.28
C ILE A 5 35.22 4.55 -5.91
N LEU A 6 34.66 4.15 -4.78
CA LEU A 6 33.38 4.66 -4.29
C LEU A 6 33.62 5.95 -3.49
N PRO A 7 32.94 7.06 -3.80
CA PRO A 7 33.05 8.29 -3.02
C PRO A 7 32.69 8.03 -1.55
N SER A 8 33.31 8.75 -0.61
CA SER A 8 33.22 8.45 0.83
C SER A 8 31.80 8.34 1.38
N PHE A 9 30.83 9.03 0.78
CA PHE A 9 29.42 8.97 1.19
C PHE A 9 28.71 7.65 0.79
N ALA A 10 29.22 6.93 -0.22
CA ALA A 10 28.60 5.71 -0.74
C ALA A 10 29.17 4.43 -0.08
N LYS A 11 30.36 4.50 0.53
CA LYS A 11 31.00 3.38 1.26
C LYS A 11 30.13 2.81 2.41
N PRO A 12 29.43 3.63 3.22
CA PRO A 12 28.56 3.13 4.29
C PRO A 12 27.37 2.33 3.75
N ALA A 13 26.72 2.80 2.68
CA ALA A 13 25.61 2.10 2.04
C ALA A 13 26.06 0.79 1.36
N TRP A 14 27.28 0.76 0.81
CA TRP A 14 27.86 -0.41 0.12
C TRP A 14 28.35 -1.53 1.06
N ASN A 15 28.75 -1.18 2.29
CA ASN A 15 29.19 -2.13 3.31
C ASN A 15 28.09 -2.48 4.33
N HIS A 16 26.90 -1.89 4.22
CA HIS A 16 25.76 -2.24 5.09
C HIS A 16 25.38 -3.73 4.89
N PRO A 17 25.09 -4.50 5.96
CA PRO A 17 24.71 -5.91 5.86
C PRO A 17 23.43 -6.14 5.02
N ALA A 18 22.58 -5.11 4.90
CA ALA A 18 21.47 -5.02 3.95
C ALA A 18 21.74 -3.99 2.84
N GLY A 19 22.95 -3.98 2.29
CA GLY A 19 23.37 -3.09 1.19
C GLY A 19 22.98 -3.62 -0.20
N PRO A 20 23.32 -2.90 -1.28
CA PRO A 20 23.00 -3.28 -2.66
C PRO A 20 23.65 -4.62 -3.11
N LYS A 21 24.57 -5.18 -2.31
CA LYS A 21 25.15 -6.51 -2.51
C LYS A 21 24.19 -7.66 -2.15
N THR A 22 23.18 -7.40 -1.30
CA THR A 22 22.30 -8.44 -0.74
C THR A 22 20.82 -8.17 -0.98
N VAL A 23 20.42 -6.90 -1.14
CA VAL A 23 19.03 -6.53 -1.46
C VAL A 23 19.02 -5.74 -2.76
N PHE A 24 18.28 -6.22 -3.75
CA PHE A 24 18.01 -5.51 -4.98
C PHE A 24 17.19 -4.25 -4.70
N PHE A 25 17.86 -3.12 -4.46
CA PHE A 25 17.25 -1.86 -4.07
C PHE A 25 16.15 -1.38 -5.05
N TRP A 26 16.25 -1.74 -6.34
CA TRP A 26 15.24 -1.41 -7.35
C TRP A 26 13.89 -2.11 -7.10
N SER A 27 13.88 -3.30 -6.51
CA SER A 27 12.66 -4.09 -6.32
C SER A 27 11.66 -3.39 -5.38
N PRO A 28 12.05 -2.95 -4.17
CA PRO A 28 11.18 -2.12 -3.35
C PRO A 28 10.88 -0.74 -3.97
N THR A 29 11.77 -0.16 -4.78
CA THR A 29 11.46 1.06 -5.55
C THR A 29 10.32 0.85 -6.56
N ILE A 30 10.28 -0.30 -7.24
CA ILE A 30 9.16 -0.66 -8.12
C ILE A 30 7.89 -0.94 -7.30
N LYS A 31 8.00 -1.55 -6.11
CA LYS A 31 6.84 -1.78 -5.25
C LYS A 31 6.19 -0.48 -4.74
N TRP A 32 6.89 0.66 -4.72
CA TRP A 32 6.24 1.95 -4.42
C TRP A 32 5.18 2.34 -5.45
N VAL A 33 5.20 1.78 -6.67
CA VAL A 33 4.12 1.96 -7.65
C VAL A 33 2.78 1.43 -7.11
N LEU A 34 2.79 0.36 -6.32
CA LEU A 34 1.57 -0.19 -5.68
C LEU A 34 1.00 0.78 -4.65
N VAL A 35 1.86 1.42 -3.86
CA VAL A 35 1.44 2.46 -2.91
C VAL A 35 0.87 3.67 -3.67
N GLY A 36 1.54 4.09 -4.75
CA GLY A 36 1.07 5.17 -5.62
C GLY A 36 -0.29 4.87 -6.25
N ALA A 37 -0.51 3.65 -6.74
CA ALA A 37 -1.80 3.20 -7.25
C ALA A 37 -2.88 3.22 -6.17
N GLY A 38 -2.57 2.75 -4.95
CA GLY A 38 -3.47 2.79 -3.80
C GLY A 38 -3.87 4.20 -3.37
N ILE A 39 -2.96 5.17 -3.50
CA ILE A 39 -3.26 6.60 -3.28
C ILE A 39 -4.11 7.16 -4.43
N SER A 40 -3.78 6.85 -5.69
CA SER A 40 -4.55 7.31 -6.85
C SER A 40 -6.00 6.80 -6.82
N ASP A 41 -6.21 5.58 -6.34
CA ASP A 41 -7.53 4.99 -6.16
C ASP A 41 -8.39 5.72 -5.12
N LEU A 42 -7.80 6.59 -4.28
CA LEU A 42 -8.58 7.44 -3.39
C LEU A 42 -9.46 8.46 -4.14
N THR A 43 -9.09 8.83 -5.36
CA THR A 43 -9.90 9.73 -6.20
C THR A 43 -11.06 8.99 -6.89
N ARG A 44 -11.03 7.65 -6.89
CA ARG A 44 -12.02 6.82 -7.57
C ARG A 44 -13.29 6.66 -6.71
N PRO A 45 -14.50 6.67 -7.30
CA PRO A 45 -15.74 6.49 -6.55
C PRO A 45 -15.79 5.14 -5.84
N ALA A 46 -16.19 5.16 -4.56
CA ALA A 46 -16.24 3.99 -3.68
C ALA A 46 -17.16 2.86 -4.17
N SER A 47 -18.09 3.15 -5.10
CA SER A 47 -18.96 2.16 -5.74
C SER A 47 -18.24 1.24 -6.73
N LYS A 48 -17.08 1.66 -7.27
CA LYS A 48 -16.28 0.90 -8.23
C LYS A 48 -15.12 0.15 -7.59
N LEU A 49 -14.95 0.27 -6.27
CA LEU A 49 -13.85 -0.30 -5.52
C LEU A 49 -14.21 -1.69 -4.98
N SER A 50 -13.32 -2.67 -5.21
CA SER A 50 -13.50 -4.05 -4.73
C SER A 50 -13.01 -4.18 -3.29
N ILE A 51 -13.91 -4.60 -2.40
CA ILE A 51 -13.59 -4.82 -0.98
C ILE A 51 -12.65 -6.01 -0.80
N ASN A 52 -12.82 -7.08 -1.59
CA ASN A 52 -12.03 -8.30 -1.47
C ASN A 52 -10.57 -8.07 -1.91
N GLN A 53 -10.37 -7.25 -2.95
CA GLN A 53 -9.01 -6.88 -3.41
C GLN A 53 -8.31 -5.98 -2.39
N ASN A 54 -9.00 -5.00 -1.82
CA ASN A 54 -8.41 -4.15 -0.79
C ASN A 54 -8.15 -4.90 0.51
N ALA A 55 -9.03 -5.82 0.90
CA ALA A 55 -8.84 -6.69 2.04
C ALA A 55 -7.63 -7.61 1.86
N SER A 56 -7.45 -8.21 0.67
CA SER A 56 -6.29 -9.06 0.40
C SER A 56 -4.98 -8.26 0.38
N LEU A 57 -4.98 -7.07 -0.22
CA LEU A 57 -3.81 -6.16 -0.21
C LEU A 57 -3.46 -5.70 1.20
N ALA A 58 -4.46 -5.38 2.03
CA ALA A 58 -4.23 -5.03 3.42
C ALA A 58 -3.66 -6.22 4.22
N ALA A 59 -4.29 -7.39 4.14
CA ALA A 59 -3.85 -8.58 4.86
C ALA A 59 -2.41 -8.98 4.48
N THR A 60 -2.10 -8.98 3.18
CA THR A 60 -0.75 -9.27 2.69
C THR A 60 0.25 -8.22 3.16
N GLY A 61 -0.07 -6.92 3.06
CA GLY A 61 0.77 -5.84 3.57
C GLY A 61 1.12 -5.99 5.05
N ALA A 62 0.17 -6.37 5.90
CA ALA A 62 0.40 -6.58 7.32
C ALA A 62 1.34 -7.77 7.61
N VAL A 63 1.08 -8.92 6.97
CA VAL A 63 1.90 -10.13 7.14
C VAL A 63 3.34 -9.89 6.70
N TRP A 64 3.53 -9.27 5.53
CA TRP A 64 4.85 -8.98 4.99
C TRP A 64 5.59 -7.92 5.82
N THR A 65 4.88 -6.93 6.36
CA THR A 65 5.47 -5.95 7.28
C THR A 65 6.08 -6.63 8.49
N ARG A 66 5.34 -7.53 9.16
CA ARG A 66 5.85 -8.32 10.30
C ARG A 66 7.06 -9.16 9.90
N TYR A 67 6.99 -9.83 8.76
CA TYR A 67 8.07 -10.70 8.29
C TYR A 67 9.40 -9.94 8.08
N CYS A 68 9.34 -8.69 7.58
CA CYS A 68 10.52 -7.83 7.39
C CYS A 68 11.25 -7.47 8.69
N PHE A 69 10.55 -7.47 9.83
CA PHE A 69 11.14 -7.20 11.14
C PHE A 69 11.71 -8.44 11.83
N VAL A 70 11.23 -9.64 11.45
CA VAL A 70 11.67 -10.93 12.00
C VAL A 70 12.96 -11.42 11.33
N ILE A 71 13.18 -11.11 10.06
CA ILE A 71 14.40 -11.51 9.33
C ILE A 71 15.60 -10.65 9.76
N VAL A 72 16.75 -11.29 9.96
CA VAL A 72 18.05 -10.64 10.22
C VAL A 72 18.95 -10.82 8.98
N PRO A 73 19.56 -9.73 8.44
CA PRO A 73 19.44 -8.34 8.88
C PRO A 73 18.10 -7.70 8.48
N LYS A 74 17.59 -6.80 9.33
CA LYS A 74 16.28 -6.15 9.15
C LYS A 74 16.26 -5.26 7.89
N ASN A 75 15.24 -5.43 7.05
CA ASN A 75 15.05 -4.63 5.84
C ASN A 75 13.92 -3.61 6.03
N TYR A 76 14.28 -2.43 6.54
CA TYR A 76 13.34 -1.34 6.80
C TYR A 76 12.67 -0.79 5.54
N TYR A 77 13.35 -0.82 4.39
CA TYR A 77 12.80 -0.30 3.14
C TYR A 77 11.67 -1.21 2.63
N LEU A 78 11.87 -2.53 2.65
CA LEU A 78 10.82 -3.50 2.32
C LEU A 78 9.65 -3.45 3.32
N ALA A 79 9.95 -3.25 4.61
CA ALA A 79 8.93 -3.09 5.66
C ALA A 79 8.05 -1.87 5.38
N SER A 80 8.65 -0.73 5.04
CA SER A 80 7.93 0.53 4.78
C SER A 80 6.91 0.37 3.65
N VAL A 81 7.30 -0.24 2.52
CA VAL A 81 6.41 -0.39 1.37
C VAL A 81 5.19 -1.26 1.71
N ASN A 82 5.40 -2.41 2.36
CA ASN A 82 4.29 -3.29 2.76
C ASN A 82 3.39 -2.63 3.82
N PHE A 83 3.96 -1.82 4.70
CA PHE A 83 3.20 -1.06 5.68
C PHE A 83 2.31 -0.01 5.01
N PHE A 84 2.84 0.74 4.04
CA PHE A 84 2.03 1.71 3.30
C PHE A 84 0.94 1.04 2.46
N VAL A 85 1.21 -0.10 1.83
CA VAL A 85 0.18 -0.88 1.13
C VAL A 85 -0.95 -1.31 2.09
N PHE A 86 -0.58 -1.75 3.31
CA PHE A 86 -1.56 -2.05 4.34
C PHE A 86 -2.42 -0.83 4.71
N CYS A 87 -1.79 0.32 4.97
CA CYS A 87 -2.50 1.55 5.30
C CYS A 87 -3.43 2.01 4.17
N THR A 88 -2.98 2.00 2.91
CA THR A 88 -3.83 2.40 1.77
C THR A 88 -5.01 1.45 1.60
N GLY A 89 -4.79 0.13 1.71
CA GLY A 89 -5.86 -0.85 1.63
C GLY A 89 -6.88 -0.69 2.76
N MET A 90 -6.42 -0.44 3.98
CA MET A 90 -7.29 -0.19 5.14
C MET A 90 -8.18 1.05 4.94
N VAL A 91 -7.60 2.17 4.49
CA VAL A 91 -8.35 3.40 4.20
C VAL A 91 -9.41 3.14 3.13
N GLN A 92 -9.08 2.38 2.08
CA GLN A 92 -10.04 2.04 1.04
C GLN A 92 -11.19 1.17 1.57
N ILE A 93 -10.92 0.16 2.41
CA ILE A 93 -11.97 -0.68 3.03
C ILE A 93 -12.91 0.19 3.89
N LEU A 94 -12.36 1.07 4.73
CA LEU A 94 -13.16 1.97 5.57
C LEU A 94 -14.07 2.87 4.73
N ARG A 95 -13.56 3.42 3.62
CA ARG A 95 -14.36 4.25 2.70
C ARG A 95 -15.46 3.46 1.98
N ILE A 96 -15.17 2.23 1.55
CA ILE A 96 -16.18 1.34 0.95
C ILE A 96 -17.26 1.00 1.98
N GLY A 97 -16.87 0.71 3.22
CA GLY A 97 -17.81 0.46 4.32
C GLY A 97 -18.74 1.65 4.56
N HIS A 98 -18.18 2.86 4.71
CA HIS A 98 -18.96 4.09 4.86
C HIS A 98 -19.93 4.31 3.69
N TYR A 99 -19.47 4.09 2.44
CA TYR A 99 -20.32 4.23 1.27
C TYR A 99 -21.51 3.24 1.28
N ARG A 100 -21.26 1.97 1.59
CA ARG A 100 -22.29 0.91 1.58
C ARG A 100 -23.33 1.08 2.67
N TYR A 101 -22.94 1.47 3.89
CA TYR A 101 -23.86 1.54 5.01
C TYR A 101 -24.58 2.88 5.17
N ILE A 102 -23.98 4.00 4.73
CA ILE A 102 -24.54 5.34 4.96
C ILE A 102 -25.04 5.98 3.68
N ILE A 103 -24.25 5.92 2.60
CA ILE A 103 -24.55 6.66 1.37
C ILE A 103 -25.53 5.89 0.49
N GLN A 104 -25.34 4.58 0.32
CA GLN A 104 -26.18 3.77 -0.57
C GLN A 104 -27.68 3.78 -0.18
N PRO A 105 -28.05 3.57 1.10
CA PRO A 105 -29.47 3.58 1.50
C PRO A 105 -30.11 4.97 1.31
N LYS A 106 -29.35 6.04 1.56
CA LYS A 106 -29.82 7.41 1.38
C LYS A 106 -30.04 7.77 -0.09
N LEU A 107 -29.26 7.20 -1.00
CA LEU A 107 -29.49 7.36 -2.44
C LEU A 107 -30.77 6.65 -2.88
N GLU A 108 -30.98 5.41 -2.42
CA GLU A 108 -32.19 4.65 -2.73
C GLU A 108 -33.46 5.35 -2.21
N GLU A 109 -33.44 5.88 -0.98
CA GLU A 109 -34.55 6.65 -0.41
C GLU A 109 -34.87 7.91 -1.24
N ASN A 110 -33.85 8.69 -1.64
CA ASN A 110 -34.04 9.90 -2.44
C ASN A 110 -34.62 9.61 -3.84
N ASP A 111 -34.23 8.49 -4.45
CA ASP A 111 -34.76 8.08 -5.75
C ASP A 111 -36.23 7.64 -5.66
N GLU A 112 -36.62 6.96 -4.58
CA GLU A 112 -38.02 6.64 -4.30
C GLU A 112 -38.87 7.91 -4.07
N LEU A 113 -38.37 8.88 -3.30
CA LEU A 113 -39.05 10.16 -3.08
C LEU A 113 -39.30 10.93 -4.39
N LYS A 114 -38.32 10.93 -5.32
CA LYS A 114 -38.47 11.55 -6.64
C LYS A 114 -39.50 10.86 -7.53
N LYS A 115 -39.70 9.55 -7.39
CA LYS A 115 -40.75 8.82 -8.11
C LYS A 115 -42.13 9.15 -7.57
N ILE A 116 -42.26 9.43 -6.27
CA ILE A 116 -43.53 9.77 -5.64
C ILE A 116 -43.96 11.21 -5.97
N SER A 117 -43.01 12.13 -6.20
CA SER A 117 -43.31 13.54 -6.46
C SER A 117 -43.54 13.91 -7.94
N ASN A 118 -43.28 13.00 -8.89
CA ASN A 118 -43.57 13.17 -10.33
C ASN A 118 -44.87 12.47 -10.69
#